data_AF-A0AAN5BU41-F1
#
_entry.id   AF-A0AAN5BU41-F1
#
_cell.length_a   1.000
_cell.length_b   1.000
_cell.length_c   1.000
_cell.angle_alpha   90.00
_cell.angle_beta   90.00
_cell.angle_gamma   90.00
#
_symmetry.space_group_name_H-M   'P 1'
#
loop_
_entity.id
_entity.type
_entity.pdbx_description
1 polymer ?
#
loop_
_entity_poly.entity_id
_entity_poly.type
_entity_poly.pdbx_seq_one_letter_code
_entity_poly.pdbx_strand_id
1 'polypeptide(L)'
;MPDGSTRLEPILRDLTAKSESYTFFDSRGLLYATQFAQPAILLMEKAAFEDMKANGLIQEGAAFAGHSLGEYGVLASLVDFLPFEMMMSVVFYRGLVMQFTMERDSNGHTGFSMVAVSPKRVGKCKFCSSFDQLSQAHGETDFDEAMLRIVVDLIHRQSGKLLEIVNFNVEAEQYVCAGHLVASLRSASDPAITDVAKEIAVHLEKAPQLNNPTELKRGRATIPLQGIDVPFHSSHLRSGVSVYRRFLEERIQAENVQVDRLVGKFIPNVMGKPFAIDRSYLEEAAAVTGSSVLRELALAA
;
A
#
# COMPACT_ATOMS: atom_id res chain seq x y z
N MET A 1 6.40 5.32 19.59
CA MET A 1 5.26 5.82 20.40
C MET A 1 5.08 7.31 20.14
N PRO A 2 3.91 7.92 20.44
CA PRO A 2 3.65 9.35 20.21
C PRO A 2 4.65 10.30 20.90
N ASP A 3 5.35 9.81 21.92
CA ASP A 3 6.41 10.50 22.67
C ASP A 3 7.82 10.37 22.05
N GLY A 4 7.94 9.75 20.87
CA GLY A 4 9.22 9.51 20.20
C GLY A 4 10.02 8.31 20.72
N SER A 5 9.54 7.60 21.76
CA SER A 5 10.20 6.40 22.28
C SER A 5 10.00 5.19 21.35
N THR A 6 11.01 4.32 21.30
CA THR A 6 10.95 3.04 20.56
C THR A 6 10.73 1.90 21.55
N ARG A 7 9.67 1.12 21.34
CA ARG A 7 9.39 -0.10 22.11
C ARG A 7 9.48 -1.30 21.18
N LEU A 8 10.28 -2.29 21.56
CA LEU A 8 10.29 -3.59 20.90
C LEU A 8 9.19 -4.44 21.52
N GLU A 9 8.24 -4.87 20.70
CA GLU A 9 7.19 -5.79 21.12
C GLU A 9 7.28 -7.08 20.29
N PRO A 10 7.07 -8.26 20.90
CA PRO A 10 6.93 -9.49 20.14
C PRO A 10 5.73 -9.39 19.18
N ILE A 11 5.95 -9.76 17.92
CA ILE A 11 4.90 -9.83 16.90
C ILE A 11 3.80 -10.81 17.33
N LEU A 12 4.20 -12.00 17.79
CA LEU A 12 3.30 -13.01 18.33
C LEU A 12 3.24 -12.87 19.85
N ARG A 13 2.37 -11.97 20.35
CA ARG A 13 2.28 -11.63 21.78
C ARG A 13 1.99 -12.83 22.68
N ASP A 14 1.24 -13.81 22.18
CA ASP A 14 0.86 -15.01 22.94
C ASP A 14 1.90 -16.15 22.86
N LEU A 15 2.94 -15.97 22.04
CA LEU A 15 4.03 -16.93 21.92
C LEU A 15 5.14 -16.60 22.92
N THR A 16 5.29 -17.44 23.94
CA THR A 16 6.29 -17.28 25.00
C THR A 16 7.23 -18.48 25.04
N ALA A 17 8.33 -18.37 25.79
CA ALA A 17 9.26 -19.49 26.01
C ALA A 17 8.62 -20.72 26.69
N LYS A 18 7.42 -20.58 27.28
CA LYS A 18 6.65 -21.67 27.91
C LYS A 18 5.56 -22.26 27.01
N SER A 19 5.30 -21.64 25.86
CA SER A 19 4.23 -22.07 24.96
C SER A 19 4.65 -23.37 24.24
N GLU A 20 3.87 -24.43 24.39
CA GLU A 20 4.11 -25.72 23.71
C GLU A 20 3.52 -25.77 22.29
N SER A 21 2.58 -24.87 21.99
CA SER A 21 1.95 -24.75 20.69
C SER A 21 1.49 -23.32 20.42
N TYR A 22 1.27 -23.01 19.14
CA TYR A 22 0.66 -21.77 18.67
C TYR A 22 -0.24 -22.07 17.49
N THR A 23 -1.47 -21.55 17.51
CA THR A 23 -2.47 -21.85 16.50
C THR A 23 -2.78 -20.60 15.69
N PHE A 24 -2.51 -20.65 14.39
CA PHE A 24 -3.02 -19.65 13.44
C PHE A 24 -4.48 -19.98 13.08
N PHE A 25 -5.32 -18.96 13.01
CA PHE A 25 -6.74 -19.10 12.68
C PHE A 25 -7.19 -17.99 11.72
N ASP A 26 -7.89 -18.37 10.65
CA ASP A 26 -8.66 -17.48 9.78
C ASP A 26 -9.93 -18.22 9.35
N SER A 27 -11.09 -17.63 9.58
CA SER A 27 -12.40 -18.27 9.33
C SER A 27 -12.65 -18.59 7.85
N ARG A 28 -11.95 -17.93 6.92
CA ARG A 28 -12.03 -18.18 5.47
C ARG A 28 -11.04 -19.25 5.01
N GLY A 29 -10.06 -19.59 5.85
CA GLY A 29 -8.95 -20.49 5.56
C GLY A 29 -7.59 -19.80 5.57
N LEU A 30 -6.54 -20.52 5.97
CA LEU A 30 -5.20 -19.94 6.17
C LEU A 30 -4.58 -19.33 4.92
N LEU A 31 -4.96 -19.77 3.72
CA LEU A 31 -4.50 -19.18 2.46
C LEU A 31 -4.99 -17.72 2.28
N TYR A 32 -6.04 -17.30 2.98
CA TYR A 32 -6.50 -15.91 3.00
C TYR A 32 -5.78 -15.04 4.04
N ALA A 33 -5.06 -15.66 4.98
CA ALA A 33 -4.27 -14.93 5.96
C ALA A 33 -2.98 -14.41 5.31
N THR A 34 -2.72 -13.12 5.46
CA THR A 34 -1.67 -12.39 4.72
C THR A 34 -0.28 -13.03 4.85
N GLN A 35 0.08 -13.53 6.03
CA GLN A 35 1.35 -14.18 6.30
C GLN A 35 1.55 -15.50 5.54
N PHE A 36 0.49 -16.20 5.14
CA PHE A 36 0.58 -17.42 4.34
C PHE A 36 0.30 -17.17 2.85
N ALA A 37 -0.60 -16.24 2.54
CA ALA A 37 -0.90 -15.84 1.18
C ALA A 37 0.34 -15.29 0.45
N GLN A 38 1.12 -14.42 1.10
CA GLN A 38 2.29 -13.78 0.48
C GLN A 38 3.35 -14.81 0.05
N PRO A 39 3.84 -15.72 0.92
CA PRO A 39 4.75 -16.78 0.49
C PRO A 39 4.17 -17.70 -0.58
N ALA A 40 2.88 -18.04 -0.50
CA ALA A 40 2.26 -18.92 -1.49
C ALA A 40 2.23 -18.30 -2.90
N ILE A 41 1.90 -17.00 -2.99
CA ILE A 41 1.94 -16.24 -4.24
C ILE A 41 3.39 -16.17 -4.76
N LEU A 42 4.34 -15.82 -3.90
CA LEU A 42 5.74 -15.73 -4.28
C LEU A 42 6.29 -17.05 -4.83
N LEU A 43 5.95 -18.17 -4.20
CA LEU A 43 6.32 -19.51 -4.66
C LEU A 43 5.74 -19.83 -6.03
N MET A 44 4.47 -19.47 -6.27
CA MET A 44 3.83 -19.67 -7.56
C MET A 44 4.49 -18.80 -8.65
N GLU A 45 4.75 -17.53 -8.36
CA GLU A 45 5.45 -16.60 -9.27
C GLU A 45 6.83 -17.12 -9.65
N LYS A 46 7.64 -17.53 -8.65
CA LYS A 46 8.99 -18.06 -8.88
C LYS A 46 8.96 -19.37 -9.65
N ALA A 47 8.05 -20.29 -9.33
CA ALA A 47 7.92 -21.57 -10.04
C ALA A 47 7.55 -21.37 -11.52
N ALA A 48 6.59 -20.49 -11.81
CA ALA A 48 6.21 -20.14 -13.17
C ALA A 48 7.38 -19.49 -13.92
N PHE A 49 8.12 -18.60 -13.27
CA PHE A 49 9.29 -17.96 -13.86
C PHE A 49 10.41 -18.95 -14.18
N GLU A 50 10.74 -19.87 -13.26
CA GLU A 50 11.78 -20.88 -13.49
C GLU A 50 11.40 -21.86 -14.61
N ASP A 51 10.10 -22.20 -14.75
CA ASP A 51 9.62 -22.97 -15.89
C ASP A 51 9.81 -22.21 -17.21
N MET A 52 9.43 -20.93 -17.26
CA MET A 52 9.68 -20.09 -18.44
C MET A 52 11.17 -19.98 -18.77
N LYS A 53 12.02 -19.86 -17.76
CA LYS A 53 13.49 -19.80 -17.89
C LYS A 53 14.06 -21.11 -18.42
N ALA A 54 13.62 -22.25 -17.90
CA ALA A 54 14.03 -23.58 -18.37
C ALA A 54 13.66 -23.82 -19.84
N ASN A 55 12.55 -23.21 -20.29
CA ASN A 55 12.10 -23.26 -21.68
C ASN A 55 12.68 -22.15 -22.58
N GLY A 56 13.63 -21.34 -22.08
CA GLY A 56 14.30 -20.29 -22.87
C GLY A 56 13.40 -19.11 -23.24
N LEU A 57 12.32 -18.86 -22.49
CA LEU A 57 11.33 -17.81 -22.77
C LEU A 57 11.65 -16.46 -22.10
N ILE A 58 12.75 -16.38 -21.36
CA ILE A 58 13.15 -15.16 -20.64
C ILE A 58 14.08 -14.33 -21.52
N GLN A 59 13.63 -13.13 -21.89
CA GLN A 59 14.43 -12.17 -22.62
C GLN A 59 15.49 -11.52 -21.72
N GLU A 60 16.75 -11.57 -22.14
CA GLU A 60 17.83 -10.86 -21.47
C GLU A 60 17.67 -9.34 -21.60
N GLY A 61 17.91 -8.63 -20.50
CA GLY A 61 17.84 -7.16 -20.47
C GLY A 61 16.44 -6.57 -20.47
N ALA A 62 15.38 -7.39 -20.42
CA ALA A 62 14.02 -6.91 -20.24
C ALA A 62 13.87 -6.09 -18.95
N ALA A 63 13.07 -5.02 -19.01
CA ALA A 63 12.64 -4.32 -17.82
C ALA A 63 11.64 -5.17 -17.02
N PHE A 64 11.66 -5.04 -15.70
CA PHE A 64 10.82 -5.83 -14.82
C PHE A 64 10.32 -5.01 -13.64
N ALA A 65 9.08 -5.28 -13.26
CA ALA A 65 8.36 -4.64 -12.17
C ALA A 65 7.36 -5.65 -11.60
N GLY A 66 7.04 -5.53 -10.32
CA GLY A 66 5.98 -6.32 -9.71
C GLY A 66 5.15 -5.46 -8.78
N HIS A 67 3.83 -5.60 -8.82
CA HIS A 67 2.93 -4.78 -8.03
C HIS A 67 2.98 -5.20 -6.56
N SER A 68 3.37 -4.28 -5.66
CA SER A 68 3.36 -4.49 -4.22
C SER A 68 4.16 -5.74 -3.78
N LEU A 69 3.52 -6.90 -3.57
CA LEU A 69 4.21 -8.14 -3.22
C LEU A 69 5.07 -8.65 -4.38
N GLY A 70 4.60 -8.45 -5.62
CA GLY A 70 5.28 -8.94 -6.81
C GLY A 70 6.67 -8.32 -6.98
N GLU A 71 6.99 -7.21 -6.32
CA GLU A 71 8.35 -6.65 -6.30
C GLU A 71 9.35 -7.67 -5.76
N TYR A 72 8.99 -8.40 -4.69
CA TYR A 72 9.80 -9.51 -4.15
C TYR A 72 9.87 -10.68 -5.14
N GLY A 73 8.78 -10.97 -5.85
CA GLY A 73 8.71 -12.01 -6.86
C GLY A 73 9.65 -11.78 -8.04
N VAL A 74 9.60 -10.59 -8.64
CA VAL A 74 10.49 -10.25 -9.76
C VAL A 74 11.95 -10.18 -9.32
N LEU A 75 12.21 -9.61 -8.13
CA LEU A 75 13.55 -9.53 -7.58
C LEU A 75 14.12 -10.92 -7.29
N ALA A 76 13.37 -11.81 -6.64
CA ALA A 76 13.79 -13.20 -6.40
C ALA A 76 13.97 -14.03 -7.67
N SER A 77 13.32 -13.63 -8.76
CA SER A 77 13.35 -14.33 -10.05
C SER A 77 14.51 -13.89 -10.93
N LEU A 78 14.81 -12.59 -10.96
CA LEU A 78 15.72 -11.98 -11.92
C LEU A 78 17.04 -11.50 -11.32
N VAL A 79 17.08 -11.28 -10.01
CA VAL A 79 18.22 -10.72 -9.30
C VAL A 79 18.58 -11.70 -8.19
N ASP A 80 19.58 -12.54 -8.42
CA ASP A 80 20.01 -13.57 -7.47
C ASP A 80 20.81 -12.95 -6.29
N PHE A 81 20.22 -11.98 -5.57
CA PHE A 81 20.87 -11.28 -4.43
C PHE A 81 20.54 -11.90 -3.07
N LEU A 82 19.49 -12.71 -3.01
CA LEU A 82 19.05 -13.39 -1.79
C LEU A 82 18.57 -14.81 -2.13
N PRO A 83 19.00 -15.85 -1.38
CA PRO A 83 18.48 -17.20 -1.56
C PRO A 83 16.96 -17.25 -1.42
N PHE A 84 16.30 -18.12 -2.19
CA PHE A 84 14.84 -18.15 -2.25
C PHE A 84 14.20 -18.53 -0.90
N GLU A 85 14.83 -19.41 -0.13
CA GLU A 85 14.40 -19.78 1.23
C GLU A 85 14.40 -18.58 2.19
N MET A 86 15.38 -17.71 2.03
CA MET A 86 15.47 -16.46 2.77
C MET A 86 14.41 -15.47 2.30
N MET A 87 14.14 -15.39 0.99
CA MET A 87 13.05 -14.57 0.46
C MET A 87 11.69 -15.00 1.01
N MET A 88 11.43 -16.31 1.08
CA MET A 88 10.21 -16.86 1.70
C MET A 88 10.06 -16.42 3.15
N SER A 89 11.16 -16.41 3.91
CA SER A 89 11.18 -15.91 5.28
C SER A 89 10.92 -14.40 5.35
N VAL A 90 11.44 -13.62 4.40
CA VAL A 90 11.22 -12.17 4.31
C VAL A 90 9.75 -11.85 4.05
N VAL A 91 9.10 -12.53 3.10
CA VAL A 91 7.68 -12.27 2.78
C VAL A 91 6.73 -12.82 3.84
N PHE A 92 7.10 -13.92 4.52
CA PHE A 92 6.36 -14.40 5.69
C PHE A 92 6.41 -13.37 6.83
N TYR A 93 7.61 -12.87 7.15
CA TYR A 93 7.79 -11.82 8.16
C TYR A 93 7.08 -10.52 7.77
N ARG A 94 7.13 -10.13 6.50
CA ARG A 94 6.37 -8.99 5.96
C ARG A 94 4.88 -9.13 6.25
N GLY A 95 4.29 -10.28 5.94
CA GLY A 95 2.88 -10.55 6.19
C GLY A 95 2.52 -10.55 7.68
N LEU A 96 3.42 -11.05 8.54
CA LEU A 96 3.25 -10.97 10.00
C LEU A 96 3.29 -9.53 10.50
N VAL A 97 4.32 -8.76 10.15
CA VAL A 97 4.45 -7.35 10.56
C VAL A 97 3.19 -6.58 10.15
N MET A 98 2.78 -6.74 8.89
CA MET A 98 1.56 -6.11 8.35
C MET A 98 0.29 -6.42 9.15
N GLN A 99 0.15 -7.63 9.68
CA GLN A 99 -1.06 -8.04 10.41
C GLN A 99 -1.01 -7.72 11.91
N PHE A 100 0.13 -7.94 12.55
CA PHE A 100 0.27 -7.89 14.00
C PHE A 100 0.69 -6.51 14.53
N THR A 101 1.06 -5.55 13.66
CA THR A 101 1.22 -4.14 14.08
C THR A 101 -0.11 -3.41 14.21
N MET A 102 -1.22 -3.99 13.75
CA MET A 102 -2.53 -3.37 13.81
C MET A 102 -3.21 -3.64 15.15
N GLU A 103 -3.67 -2.59 15.81
CA GLU A 103 -4.56 -2.71 16.95
C GLU A 103 -5.93 -3.20 16.48
N ARG A 104 -6.52 -4.13 17.24
CA ARG A 104 -7.81 -4.73 16.94
C ARG A 104 -8.73 -4.53 18.15
N ASP A 105 -10.00 -4.22 17.88
CA ASP A 105 -11.03 -4.09 18.91
C ASP A 105 -11.45 -5.47 19.48
N SER A 106 -12.41 -5.48 20.40
CA SER A 106 -12.94 -6.71 21.01
C SER A 106 -13.58 -7.68 20.00
N ASN A 107 -13.93 -7.20 18.82
CA ASN A 107 -14.50 -7.99 17.72
C ASN A 107 -13.43 -8.38 16.68
N GLY A 108 -12.17 -8.02 16.90
CA GLY A 108 -11.06 -8.31 16.02
C GLY A 108 -10.92 -7.34 14.85
N HIS A 109 -11.67 -6.23 14.80
CA HIS A 109 -11.58 -5.25 13.71
C HIS A 109 -10.51 -4.19 13.99
N THR A 110 -9.78 -3.78 12.95
CA THR A 110 -8.77 -2.72 13.04
C THR A 110 -9.36 -1.32 12.88
N GLY A 111 -10.61 -1.21 12.42
CA GLY A 111 -11.23 0.05 12.01
C GLY A 111 -10.74 0.62 10.68
N PHE A 112 -9.82 -0.08 9.98
CA PHE A 112 -9.35 0.27 8.64
C PHE A 112 -10.00 -0.59 7.57
N SER A 113 -10.02 -0.08 6.35
CA SER A 113 -10.46 -0.80 5.17
C SER A 113 -9.83 -0.22 3.91
N MET A 114 -9.96 -0.96 2.81
CA MET A 114 -9.51 -0.52 1.49
C MET A 114 -10.65 -0.58 0.49
N VAL A 115 -10.69 0.40 -0.43
CA VAL A 115 -11.72 0.49 -1.46
C VAL A 115 -11.07 0.82 -2.80
N ALA A 116 -11.40 0.04 -3.84
CA ALA A 116 -11.06 0.40 -5.20
C ALA A 116 -12.01 1.49 -5.69
N VAL A 117 -11.47 2.58 -6.25
CA VAL A 117 -12.20 3.74 -6.74
C VAL A 117 -11.97 3.91 -8.23
N SER A 118 -13.05 4.18 -8.98
CA SER A 118 -13.03 4.45 -10.40
C SER A 118 -13.58 5.85 -10.69
N PRO A 119 -12.71 6.88 -10.79
CA PRO A 119 -13.10 8.25 -11.08
C PRO A 119 -14.02 8.37 -12.30
N LYS A 120 -13.70 7.67 -13.39
CA LYS A 120 -14.49 7.64 -14.63
C LYS A 120 -15.95 7.21 -14.43
N ARG A 121 -16.25 6.35 -13.44
CA ARG A 121 -17.63 5.90 -13.15
C ARG A 121 -18.46 6.94 -12.40
N VAL A 122 -17.82 7.91 -11.76
CA VAL A 122 -18.50 9.10 -11.23
C VAL A 122 -19.04 9.91 -12.41
N GLY A 123 -18.20 10.14 -13.41
CA GLY A 123 -18.52 10.89 -14.61
C GLY A 123 -18.45 12.40 -14.35
N LYS A 124 -19.38 13.14 -14.94
CA LYS A 124 -19.46 14.59 -14.75
C LYS A 124 -19.96 14.95 -13.35
N CYS A 125 -19.38 15.99 -12.80
CA CYS A 125 -19.66 16.45 -11.46
C CYS A 125 -19.68 17.98 -11.41
N LYS A 126 -20.43 18.55 -10.47
CA LYS A 126 -20.64 20.00 -10.30
C LYS A 126 -19.84 20.55 -9.14
N PHE A 127 -18.66 19.97 -8.87
CA PHE A 127 -17.85 20.34 -7.71
C PHE A 127 -17.52 21.83 -7.74
N CYS A 128 -18.00 22.56 -6.73
CA CYS A 128 -17.37 23.80 -6.31
C CYS A 128 -16.33 23.42 -5.26
N SER A 129 -15.05 23.33 -5.63
CA SER A 129 -14.02 23.41 -4.61
C SER A 129 -14.05 24.85 -4.08
N SER A 130 -14.47 25.04 -2.83
CA SER A 130 -14.28 26.31 -2.12
C SER A 130 -12.79 26.68 -1.98
N PHE A 131 -11.89 25.75 -2.32
CA PHE A 131 -10.45 25.93 -2.44
C PHE A 131 -9.99 26.57 -3.74
N ASP A 132 -10.82 26.59 -4.79
CA ASP A 132 -10.49 27.23 -6.05
C ASP A 132 -11.32 28.50 -6.21
N GLN A 133 -10.91 29.57 -5.53
CA GLN A 133 -11.49 30.91 -5.71
C GLN A 133 -11.38 31.41 -7.17
N LEU A 134 -10.64 30.71 -8.05
CA LEU A 134 -10.51 31.04 -9.46
C LEU A 134 -11.54 30.38 -10.38
N SER A 135 -12.28 29.34 -9.96
CA SER A 135 -13.30 28.72 -10.80
C SER A 135 -14.70 29.18 -10.41
N GLN A 136 -15.03 30.44 -10.71
CA GLN A 136 -16.42 30.90 -10.80
C GLN A 136 -17.12 30.42 -12.10
N ALA A 137 -16.58 29.42 -12.79
CA ALA A 137 -17.19 28.90 -14.00
C ALA A 137 -18.25 27.85 -13.64
N HIS A 138 -19.51 28.26 -13.67
CA HIS A 138 -20.69 27.40 -13.53
C HIS A 138 -20.74 26.37 -14.68
N GLY A 139 -20.07 25.22 -14.53
CA GLY A 139 -20.04 24.15 -15.52
C GLY A 139 -19.80 22.77 -14.90
N GLU A 140 -20.32 21.72 -15.54
CA GLU A 140 -20.00 20.33 -15.21
C GLU A 140 -18.58 19.99 -15.67
N THR A 141 -17.75 19.44 -14.78
CA THR A 141 -16.40 18.95 -15.09
C THR A 141 -16.30 17.45 -14.89
N ASP A 142 -15.37 16.79 -15.57
CA ASP A 142 -15.11 15.37 -15.37
C ASP A 142 -14.44 15.14 -14.01
N PHE A 143 -14.86 14.08 -13.32
CA PHE A 143 -14.23 13.64 -12.09
C PHE A 143 -12.99 12.79 -12.42
N ASP A 144 -11.81 13.41 -12.31
CA ASP A 144 -10.52 12.82 -12.65
C ASP A 144 -9.70 12.45 -11.39
N GLU A 145 -8.42 12.11 -11.59
CA GLU A 145 -7.51 11.83 -10.48
C GLU A 145 -7.31 13.03 -9.55
N ALA A 146 -7.23 14.24 -10.10
CA ALA A 146 -7.01 15.46 -9.31
C ALA A 146 -8.20 15.70 -8.37
N MET A 147 -9.42 15.50 -8.87
CA MET A 147 -10.64 15.56 -8.05
C MET A 147 -10.66 14.47 -6.98
N LEU A 148 -10.26 13.23 -7.30
CA LEU A 148 -10.15 12.17 -6.30
C LEU A 148 -9.16 12.53 -5.19
N ARG A 149 -8.00 13.10 -5.54
CA ARG A 149 -6.99 13.56 -4.58
C ARG A 149 -7.55 14.66 -3.65
N ILE A 150 -8.28 15.62 -4.21
CA ILE A 150 -8.92 16.70 -3.43
C ILE A 150 -9.95 16.11 -2.46
N VAL A 151 -10.81 15.19 -2.91
CA VAL A 151 -11.82 14.56 -2.05
C VAL A 151 -11.17 13.78 -0.91
N VAL A 152 -10.15 12.98 -1.20
CA VAL A 152 -9.41 12.21 -0.19
C VAL A 152 -8.76 13.14 0.84
N ASP A 153 -8.11 14.21 0.39
CA ASP A 153 -7.48 15.20 1.26
C ASP A 153 -8.50 15.97 2.12
N LEU A 154 -9.65 16.35 1.55
CA LEU A 154 -10.74 17.00 2.30
C LEU A 154 -11.28 16.09 3.41
N ILE A 155 -11.56 14.82 3.11
CA ILE A 155 -12.02 13.85 4.11
C ILE A 155 -10.97 13.67 5.20
N HIS A 156 -9.70 13.52 4.81
CA HIS A 156 -8.59 13.39 5.76
C HIS A 156 -8.52 14.59 6.72
N ARG A 157 -8.50 15.83 6.17
CA ARG A 157 -8.38 17.05 6.97
C ARG A 157 -9.59 17.31 7.86
N GLN A 158 -10.81 17.13 7.36
CA GLN A 158 -12.02 17.38 8.15
C GLN A 158 -12.23 16.35 9.25
N SER A 159 -11.82 15.09 9.01
CA SER A 159 -12.02 14.02 9.99
C SER A 159 -10.88 13.86 10.99
N GLY A 160 -9.68 14.32 10.64
CA GLY A 160 -8.45 14.00 11.37
C GLY A 160 -8.08 12.51 11.35
N LYS A 161 -8.74 11.69 10.53
CA LYS A 161 -8.46 10.25 10.40
C LYS A 161 -7.71 9.96 9.11
N LEU A 162 -6.91 8.89 9.12
CA LEU A 162 -6.19 8.42 7.94
C LEU A 162 -7.16 8.08 6.79
N LEU A 163 -6.90 8.67 5.62
CA LEU A 163 -7.42 8.26 4.32
C LEU A 163 -6.43 8.68 3.24
N GLU A 164 -5.90 7.71 2.50
CA GLU A 164 -4.88 7.96 1.47
C GLU A 164 -5.17 7.13 0.21
N ILE A 165 -4.75 7.63 -0.96
CA ILE A 165 -4.69 6.83 -2.19
C ILE A 165 -3.37 6.05 -2.15
N VAL A 166 -3.48 4.73 -2.09
CA VAL A 166 -2.36 3.81 -1.86
C VAL A 166 -1.96 3.01 -3.09
N ASN A 167 -2.83 2.95 -4.10
CA ASN A 167 -2.49 2.37 -5.40
C ASN A 167 -2.99 3.26 -6.54
N PHE A 168 -2.04 3.62 -7.41
CA PHE A 168 -2.27 4.32 -8.67
C PHE A 168 -2.13 3.28 -9.79
N ASN A 169 -3.21 2.54 -10.10
CA ASN A 169 -3.12 1.38 -10.99
C ASN A 169 -3.36 1.75 -12.45
N VAL A 170 -4.48 2.42 -12.74
CA VAL A 170 -4.88 2.82 -14.10
C VAL A 170 -5.45 4.22 -14.06
N GLU A 171 -4.90 5.10 -14.90
CA GLU A 171 -5.33 6.49 -15.00
C GLU A 171 -6.85 6.59 -15.25
N ALA A 172 -7.51 7.43 -14.45
CA ALA A 172 -8.97 7.66 -14.41
C ALA A 172 -9.86 6.42 -14.12
N GLU A 173 -9.34 5.20 -14.17
CA GLU A 173 -10.12 3.96 -14.11
C GLU A 173 -9.99 3.24 -12.78
N GLN A 174 -8.77 3.11 -12.23
CA GLN A 174 -8.51 2.24 -11.09
C GLN A 174 -7.49 2.84 -10.13
N TYR A 175 -8.00 3.23 -8.97
CA TYR A 175 -7.23 3.65 -7.80
C TYR A 175 -7.65 2.80 -6.60
N VAL A 176 -6.82 2.74 -5.56
CA VAL A 176 -7.22 2.15 -4.28
C VAL A 176 -6.98 3.15 -3.17
N CYS A 177 -8.01 3.40 -2.37
CA CYS A 177 -7.92 4.22 -1.18
C CYS A 177 -7.94 3.34 0.07
N ALA A 178 -7.14 3.69 1.07
CA ALA A 178 -7.04 2.96 2.33
C ALA A 178 -7.14 3.92 3.52
N GLY A 179 -7.84 3.49 4.57
CA GLY A 179 -8.03 4.32 5.76
C GLY A 179 -9.21 3.90 6.62
N HIS A 180 -9.54 4.74 7.60
CA HIS A 180 -10.70 4.50 8.46
C HIS A 180 -12.01 4.78 7.70
N LEU A 181 -12.06 5.87 6.94
CA LEU A 181 -13.31 6.46 6.42
C LEU A 181 -13.53 6.21 4.93
N VAL A 182 -13.09 5.06 4.42
CA VAL A 182 -13.25 4.73 3.00
C VAL A 182 -14.71 4.66 2.57
N ALA A 183 -15.64 4.42 3.49
CA ALA A 183 -17.08 4.49 3.24
C ALA A 183 -17.53 5.88 2.76
N SER A 184 -16.94 6.95 3.29
CA SER A 184 -17.29 8.33 2.94
C SER A 184 -17.00 8.66 1.47
N LEU A 185 -16.07 7.94 0.83
CA LEU A 185 -15.79 8.07 -0.60
C LEU A 185 -16.98 7.66 -1.47
N ARG A 186 -17.82 6.72 -1.01
CA ARG A 186 -19.03 6.34 -1.76
C ARG A 186 -19.95 7.54 -1.94
N SER A 187 -20.19 8.28 -0.86
CA SER A 187 -21.05 9.45 -0.89
C SER A 187 -20.37 10.59 -1.63
N ALA A 188 -19.12 10.92 -1.30
CA ALA A 188 -18.39 11.98 -1.97
C ALA A 188 -18.20 11.77 -3.49
N SER A 189 -18.39 10.55 -3.98
CA SER A 189 -18.38 10.19 -5.41
C SER A 189 -19.77 10.16 -6.07
N ASP A 190 -20.80 10.73 -5.43
CA ASP A 190 -22.11 10.91 -6.04
C ASP A 190 -22.11 12.16 -6.93
N PRO A 191 -22.33 12.02 -8.25
CA PRO A 191 -22.31 13.16 -9.19
C PRO A 191 -23.40 14.20 -8.93
N ALA A 192 -24.43 13.86 -8.15
CA ALA A 192 -25.49 14.80 -7.77
C ALA A 192 -25.03 15.82 -6.69
N ILE A 193 -23.91 15.57 -6.02
CA ILE A 193 -23.41 16.46 -4.97
C ILE A 193 -22.72 17.67 -5.59
N THR A 194 -23.14 18.84 -5.15
CA THR A 194 -22.56 20.14 -5.53
C THR A 194 -21.58 20.67 -4.48
N ASP A 195 -21.81 20.34 -3.20
CA ASP A 195 -20.96 20.71 -2.06
C ASP A 195 -20.49 19.45 -1.33
N VAL A 196 -19.33 18.94 -1.77
CA VAL A 196 -18.74 17.75 -1.17
C VAL A 196 -18.24 17.99 0.25
N ALA A 197 -17.85 19.20 0.61
CA ALA A 197 -17.42 19.50 1.98
C ALA A 197 -18.59 19.35 2.97
N LYS A 198 -19.79 19.82 2.59
CA LYS A 198 -21.01 19.65 3.39
C LYS A 198 -21.43 18.19 3.49
N GLU A 199 -21.39 17.45 2.39
CA GLU A 199 -21.77 16.03 2.41
C GLU A 199 -20.79 15.18 3.21
N ILE A 200 -19.49 15.48 3.10
CA ILE A 200 -18.46 14.86 3.94
C ILE A 200 -18.78 15.16 5.41
N ALA A 201 -19.07 16.40 5.80
CA ALA A 201 -19.39 16.75 7.18
C ALA A 201 -20.58 15.94 7.74
N VAL A 202 -21.67 15.82 6.97
CA VAL A 202 -22.84 14.98 7.33
C VAL A 202 -22.45 13.50 7.50
N HIS A 203 -21.56 13.00 6.65
CA HIS A 203 -21.09 11.63 6.72
C HIS A 203 -20.09 11.39 7.86
N LEU A 204 -19.28 12.39 8.23
CA LEU A 204 -18.36 12.30 9.36
C LEU A 204 -19.10 12.17 10.70
N GLU A 205 -20.26 12.83 10.85
CA GLU A 205 -21.14 12.63 12.01
C GLU A 205 -21.65 11.18 12.11
N LYS A 206 -21.90 10.54 10.97
CA LYS A 206 -22.40 9.15 10.89
C LYS A 206 -21.29 8.10 10.83
N ALA A 207 -20.05 8.52 10.61
CA ALA A 207 -18.93 7.64 10.32
C ALA A 207 -18.54 6.64 11.41
N PRO A 208 -18.71 6.89 12.73
CA PRO A 208 -18.43 5.89 13.76
C PRO A 208 -19.23 4.59 13.57
N GLN A 209 -20.37 4.64 12.85
CA GLN A 209 -21.24 3.51 12.58
C GLN A 209 -20.95 2.82 11.22
N LEU A 210 -20.10 3.41 10.36
CA LEU A 210 -19.96 3.01 8.94
C LEU A 210 -18.63 2.32 8.62
N ASN A 211 -17.69 2.25 9.56
CA ASN A 211 -16.31 1.79 9.32
C ASN A 211 -16.07 0.30 9.58
N ASN A 212 -17.13 -0.52 9.64
CA ASN A 212 -16.98 -1.96 9.72
C ASN A 212 -16.66 -2.56 8.33
N PRO A 213 -15.52 -3.26 8.15
CA PRO A 213 -15.14 -3.84 6.85
C PRO A 213 -16.20 -4.78 6.27
N THR A 214 -16.96 -5.45 7.13
CA THR A 214 -18.06 -6.37 6.79
C THR A 214 -19.33 -5.68 6.32
N GLU A 215 -19.47 -4.38 6.56
CA GLU A 215 -20.67 -3.59 6.21
C GLU A 215 -20.46 -2.69 4.98
N LEU A 216 -19.22 -2.56 4.50
CA LEU A 216 -18.92 -1.74 3.33
C LEU A 216 -19.63 -2.30 2.09
N LYS A 217 -20.56 -1.50 1.56
CA LYS A 217 -21.32 -1.84 0.35
C LYS A 217 -20.68 -1.22 -0.89
N ARG A 218 -20.74 -1.95 -2.00
CA ARG A 218 -20.38 -1.44 -3.33
C ARG A 218 -21.18 -0.18 -3.64
N GLY A 219 -20.48 0.86 -4.07
CA GLY A 219 -21.05 2.09 -4.62
C GLY A 219 -20.99 2.12 -6.15
N ARG A 220 -21.40 3.24 -6.73
CA ARG A 220 -21.33 3.48 -8.19
C ARG A 220 -19.88 3.46 -8.69
N ALA A 221 -19.01 4.19 -8.01
CA ALA A 221 -17.60 4.34 -8.35
C ALA A 221 -16.66 3.62 -7.37
N THR A 222 -17.18 2.97 -6.33
CA THR A 222 -16.39 2.38 -5.25
C THR A 222 -16.68 0.89 -5.06
N ILE A 223 -15.64 0.08 -4.93
CA ILE A 223 -15.73 -1.37 -4.71
C ILE A 223 -14.86 -1.73 -3.50
N PRO A 224 -15.45 -2.08 -2.35
CA PRO A 224 -14.69 -2.49 -1.16
C PRO A 224 -13.83 -3.72 -1.42
N LEU A 225 -12.60 -3.71 -0.93
CA LEU A 225 -11.71 -4.87 -0.95
C LEU A 225 -12.01 -5.74 0.27
N GLN A 226 -12.84 -6.76 0.08
CA GLN A 226 -13.33 -7.60 1.18
C GLN A 226 -12.19 -8.37 1.85
N GLY A 227 -12.19 -8.33 3.19
CA GLY A 227 -11.23 -9.10 3.98
C GLY A 227 -9.82 -8.53 4.02
N ILE A 228 -9.65 -7.27 3.61
CA ILE A 228 -8.44 -6.47 3.81
C ILE A 228 -8.78 -5.32 4.76
N ASP A 229 -8.22 -5.39 5.96
CA ASP A 229 -8.45 -4.45 7.05
C ASP A 229 -7.16 -3.77 7.52
N VAL A 230 -6.13 -3.73 6.66
CA VAL A 230 -4.87 -3.06 6.95
C VAL A 230 -4.57 -2.08 5.83
N PRO A 231 -4.23 -0.82 6.13
CA PRO A 231 -4.03 0.21 5.11
C PRO A 231 -2.60 0.13 4.53
N PHE A 232 -2.32 -0.92 3.74
CA PHE A 232 -1.02 -1.11 3.12
C PHE A 232 -0.63 0.06 2.22
N HIS A 233 0.68 0.32 2.11
CA HIS A 233 1.28 1.46 1.39
C HIS A 233 0.88 2.86 1.88
N SER A 234 0.10 2.96 2.95
CA SER A 234 -0.19 4.25 3.60
C SER A 234 0.91 4.68 4.57
N SER A 235 0.89 5.96 4.94
CA SER A 235 1.77 6.53 5.95
C SER A 235 1.62 5.89 7.34
N HIS A 236 0.50 5.20 7.61
CA HIS A 236 0.22 4.57 8.90
C HIS A 236 1.28 3.51 9.30
N LEU A 237 1.76 2.74 8.32
CA LEU A 237 2.75 1.69 8.57
C LEU A 237 4.20 2.22 8.57
N ARG A 238 4.42 3.52 8.40
CA ARG A 238 5.76 4.13 8.36
C ARG A 238 6.54 3.91 9.65
N SER A 239 5.86 3.85 10.80
CA SER A 239 6.49 3.59 12.10
C SER A 239 7.18 2.22 12.18
N GLY A 240 6.69 1.21 11.45
CA GLY A 240 7.26 -0.14 11.42
C GLY A 240 8.40 -0.31 10.41
N VAL A 241 8.62 0.66 9.51
CA VAL A 241 9.61 0.55 8.42
C VAL A 241 11.04 0.42 8.93
N SER A 242 11.38 1.09 10.04
CA SER A 242 12.75 1.01 10.60
C SER A 242 13.11 -0.39 11.10
N VAL A 243 12.15 -1.11 11.69
CA VAL A 243 12.33 -2.49 12.15
C VAL A 243 12.46 -3.42 10.95
N TYR A 244 11.58 -3.26 9.96
CA TYR A 244 11.61 -4.07 8.74
C TYR A 244 12.90 -3.84 7.95
N ARG A 245 13.39 -2.59 7.88
CA ARG A 245 14.67 -2.24 7.27
C ARG A 245 15.84 -2.98 7.91
N ARG A 246 15.96 -2.96 9.24
CA ARG A 246 17.02 -3.70 9.95
C ARG A 246 16.97 -5.19 9.65
N PHE A 247 15.76 -5.76 9.65
CA PHE A 247 15.55 -7.16 9.30
C PHE A 247 16.03 -7.50 7.88
N LEU A 248 15.86 -6.59 6.91
CA LEU A 248 16.40 -6.74 5.56
C LEU A 248 17.93 -6.57 5.52
N GLU A 249 18.48 -5.56 6.21
CA GLU A 249 19.93 -5.29 6.27
C GLU A 249 20.73 -6.45 6.85
N GLU A 250 20.17 -7.20 7.81
CA GLU A 250 20.78 -8.42 8.36
C GLU A 250 20.85 -9.59 7.36
N ARG A 251 20.05 -9.55 6.29
CA ARG A 251 19.86 -10.68 5.35
C ARG A 251 20.41 -10.39 3.97
N ILE A 252 20.37 -9.13 3.54
CA ILE A 252 20.86 -8.69 2.24
C ILE A 252 22.32 -8.29 2.39
N GLN A 253 23.21 -9.12 1.86
CA GLN A 253 24.64 -8.85 1.79
C GLN A 253 24.94 -7.99 0.56
N ALA A 254 25.72 -6.92 0.74
CA ALA A 254 26.04 -5.97 -0.32
C ALA A 254 26.76 -6.65 -1.50
N GLU A 255 27.58 -7.66 -1.21
CA GLU A 255 28.37 -8.43 -2.17
C GLU A 255 27.50 -9.25 -3.13
N ASN A 256 26.26 -9.58 -2.73
CA ASN A 256 25.32 -10.34 -3.56
C ASN A 256 24.47 -9.44 -4.47
N VAL A 257 24.56 -8.10 -4.31
CA VAL A 257 23.75 -7.16 -5.10
C VAL A 257 24.38 -6.93 -6.47
N GLN A 258 23.75 -7.48 -7.50
CA GLN A 258 24.20 -7.36 -8.90
C GLN A 258 23.63 -6.08 -9.54
N VAL A 259 24.33 -4.96 -9.37
CA VAL A 259 23.90 -3.61 -9.82
C VAL A 259 23.55 -3.58 -11.31
N ASP A 260 24.33 -4.24 -12.17
CA ASP A 260 24.11 -4.29 -13.62
C ASP A 260 22.80 -4.98 -14.04
N ARG A 261 22.20 -5.77 -13.14
CA ARG A 261 20.89 -6.41 -13.36
C ARG A 261 19.72 -5.52 -12.90
N LEU A 262 20.00 -4.48 -12.12
CA LEU A 262 19.00 -3.57 -11.56
C LEU A 262 18.92 -2.26 -12.37
N VAL A 263 20.05 -1.63 -12.63
CA VAL A 263 20.10 -0.29 -13.25
C VAL A 263 19.45 -0.31 -14.63
N GLY A 264 18.48 0.59 -14.83
CA GLY A 264 17.70 0.73 -16.06
C GLY A 264 16.70 -0.40 -16.35
N LYS A 265 16.65 -1.47 -15.53
CA LYS A 265 15.81 -2.66 -15.75
C LYS A 265 14.73 -2.81 -14.69
N PHE A 266 15.11 -2.70 -13.42
CA PHE A 266 14.17 -2.79 -12.31
C PHE A 266 13.35 -1.50 -12.20
N ILE A 267 12.03 -1.60 -12.04
CA ILE A 267 11.14 -0.45 -11.80
C ILE A 267 10.51 -0.62 -10.41
N PRO A 268 11.04 0.05 -9.36
CA PRO A 268 10.48 -0.04 -8.00
C PRO A 268 9.12 0.66 -7.92
N ASN A 269 8.18 0.11 -7.14
CA ASN A 269 6.86 0.72 -6.95
C ASN A 269 6.95 2.13 -6.35
N VAL A 270 7.89 2.36 -5.43
CA VAL A 270 8.04 3.65 -4.74
C VAL A 270 8.48 4.78 -5.67
N MET A 271 9.20 4.45 -6.75
CA MET A 271 9.72 5.44 -7.70
C MET A 271 8.92 5.50 -9.00
N GLY A 272 8.28 4.41 -9.43
CA GLY A 272 7.50 4.36 -10.67
C GLY A 272 8.32 4.62 -11.94
N LYS A 273 9.65 4.53 -11.87
CA LYS A 273 10.59 4.73 -12.98
C LYS A 273 11.79 3.79 -12.88
N PRO A 274 12.54 3.56 -13.97
CA PRO A 274 13.69 2.65 -13.96
C PRO A 274 14.71 3.02 -12.88
N PHE A 275 15.20 2.01 -12.16
CA PHE A 275 16.15 2.14 -11.07
C PHE A 275 17.47 2.74 -11.57
N ALA A 276 17.99 3.71 -10.84
CA ALA A 276 19.28 4.31 -11.10
C ALA A 276 19.99 4.63 -9.77
N ILE A 277 21.29 4.92 -9.87
CA ILE A 277 22.16 5.22 -8.73
C ILE A 277 22.78 6.61 -8.83
N ASP A 278 22.37 7.40 -9.82
CA ASP A 278 22.81 8.78 -9.95
C ASP A 278 22.20 9.67 -8.87
N ARG A 279 22.84 10.82 -8.64
CA ARG A 279 22.42 11.79 -7.65
C ARG A 279 20.96 12.23 -7.80
N SER A 280 20.48 12.45 -9.03
CA SER A 280 19.11 12.91 -9.26
C SER A 280 18.08 11.87 -8.80
N TYR A 281 18.36 10.59 -9.06
CA TYR A 281 17.52 9.49 -8.59
C TYR A 281 17.51 9.39 -7.05
N LEU A 282 18.67 9.53 -6.41
CA LEU A 282 18.79 9.49 -4.95
C LEU A 282 18.10 10.67 -4.26
N GLU A 283 18.22 11.89 -4.81
CA GLU A 283 17.55 13.09 -4.30
C GLU A 283 16.03 12.94 -4.36
N GLU A 284 15.50 12.44 -5.48
CA GLU A 284 14.06 12.19 -5.64
C GLU A 284 13.58 11.08 -4.69
N ALA A 285 14.30 9.96 -4.60
CA ALA A 285 13.98 8.88 -3.68
C ALA A 285 14.00 9.33 -2.21
N ALA A 286 14.94 10.19 -1.84
CA ALA A 286 15.00 10.80 -0.51
C ALA A 286 13.81 11.73 -0.25
N ALA A 287 13.35 12.48 -1.27
CA ALA A 287 12.18 13.36 -1.16
C ALA A 287 10.87 12.56 -1.00
N VAL A 288 10.68 11.51 -1.80
CA VAL A 288 9.49 10.64 -1.75
C VAL A 288 9.39 9.88 -0.42
N THR A 289 10.51 9.33 0.06
CA THR A 289 10.53 8.46 1.24
C THR A 289 10.74 9.22 2.56
N GLY A 290 11.33 10.41 2.51
CA GLY A 290 11.83 11.12 3.70
C GLY A 290 13.07 10.48 4.33
N SER A 291 13.77 9.57 3.63
CA SER A 291 14.93 8.84 4.15
C SER A 291 16.15 9.75 4.32
N SER A 292 16.68 9.83 5.55
CA SER A 292 17.94 10.55 5.82
C SER A 292 19.14 9.88 5.16
N VAL A 293 19.18 8.54 5.15
CA VAL A 293 20.28 7.77 4.55
C VAL A 293 20.39 8.04 3.04
N LEU A 294 19.25 8.09 2.33
CA LEU A 294 19.28 8.42 0.89
C LEU A 294 19.72 9.86 0.65
N ARG A 295 19.35 10.78 1.54
CA ARG A 295 19.77 12.19 1.47
C ARG A 295 21.28 12.34 1.66
N GLU A 296 21.86 11.60 2.60
CA GLU A 296 23.31 11.59 2.83
C GLU A 296 24.06 11.01 1.62
N LEU A 297 23.55 9.90 1.05
CA LEU A 297 24.13 9.31 -0.16
C LEU A 297 24.04 10.25 -1.37
N ALA A 298 22.93 10.97 -1.54
CA ALA A 298 22.77 11.94 -2.61
C ALA A 298 23.76 13.12 -2.50
N LEU A 299 24.14 13.52 -1.28
CA LEU A 299 25.14 14.56 -1.07
C LEU A 299 26.57 14.08 -1.36
N ALA A 300 26.81 12.78 -1.28
CA ALA A 300 28.11 12.16 -1.51
C ALA A 300 28.33 11.73 -2.98
N ALA A 301 27.27 11.69 -3.79
CA ALA A 301 27.28 11.32 -5.22
C ALA A 301 27.55 12.52 -6.14
#